data_AF-A0A940EAL2-F1
#
_entry.id   AF-A0A940EAL2-F1
#
_cell.length_a   1.000
_cell.length_b   1.000
_cell.length_c   1.000
_cell.angle_alpha   90.00
_cell.angle_beta   90.00
_cell.angle_gamma   90.00
#
_symmetry.space_group_name_H-M   'P 1'
#
loop_
_entity.id
_entity.type
_entity.pdbx_description
1 polymer ?
#
loop_
_entity_poly.entity_id
_entity_poly.type
_entity_poly.pdbx_seq_one_letter_code
_entity_poly.pdbx_strand_id
1 'polypeptide(L)'
;MTDTTRRHPREHAMAIRYQQRSAEVKALQRQCYALATLRLRMAVDAAGGQGAGLAVVSDIDETILDNTAIMAHAMTHQGDNVETWKLWEREGDPHLIPGAADFFHLANRLGVTIFYVSDRFDENKLATIATLSSLGLPQVSADHVQLFGPPKAERRAAIERDHRIILHLGDTLHDFHGAFAGIGLDDQHRLAEEHSDRFGDDWIVFPNAAHGTWMEAEIRPWTAPVSDPA
;
A
#
# COMPACT_ATOMS: atom_id res chain seq x y z
N MET A 1 12.59 6.75 -30.67
CA MET A 1 11.92 5.45 -30.45
C MET A 1 10.61 5.77 -29.76
N THR A 2 9.50 5.59 -30.47
CA THR A 2 8.15 5.86 -29.98
C THR A 2 7.79 4.81 -28.92
N ASP A 3 7.86 5.22 -27.66
CA ASP A 3 7.29 4.45 -26.56
C ASP A 3 5.79 4.28 -26.83
N THR A 4 5.42 3.06 -27.18
CA THR A 4 4.05 2.63 -27.48
C THR A 4 3.69 1.52 -26.51
N THR A 5 4.01 1.72 -25.22
CA THR A 5 3.29 1.06 -24.13
C THR A 5 1.84 1.55 -24.14
N ARG A 6 1.07 0.98 -25.07
CA ARG A 6 -0.33 1.31 -25.28
C ARG A 6 -1.13 0.65 -24.17
N ARG A 7 -1.07 1.21 -22.96
CA ARG A 7 -1.97 0.86 -21.85
C ARG A 7 -3.36 0.72 -22.43
N HIS A 8 -3.93 -0.49 -22.43
CA HIS A 8 -5.22 -0.72 -23.04
C HIS A 8 -6.27 0.05 -22.20
N PRO A 9 -6.90 1.13 -22.72
CA PRO A 9 -7.71 2.01 -21.87
C PRO A 9 -8.87 1.29 -21.19
N ARG A 10 -9.32 0.15 -21.76
CA ARG A 10 -10.36 -0.70 -21.19
C ARG A 10 -9.89 -1.55 -20.00
N GLU A 11 -8.66 -2.04 -20.02
CA GLU A 11 -8.09 -2.85 -18.93
C GLU A 11 -7.89 -1.99 -17.69
N HIS A 12 -7.26 -0.83 -17.87
CA HIS A 12 -7.08 0.14 -16.79
C HIS A 12 -8.43 0.68 -16.27
N ALA A 13 -9.45 0.85 -17.14
CA ALA A 13 -10.80 1.21 -16.69
C ALA A 13 -11.43 0.15 -15.78
N MET A 14 -11.21 -1.13 -16.03
CA MET A 14 -11.76 -2.19 -15.19
C MET A 14 -11.07 -2.22 -13.83
N ALA A 15 -9.74 -2.10 -13.82
CA ALA A 15 -8.93 -1.95 -12.61
C ALA A 15 -9.43 -0.81 -11.70
N ILE A 16 -9.58 0.40 -12.24
CA ILE A 16 -10.08 1.55 -11.49
C ILE A 16 -11.54 1.35 -11.05
N ARG A 17 -12.40 0.77 -11.89
CA ARG A 17 -13.78 0.43 -11.47
C ARG A 17 -13.79 -0.53 -10.29
N TYR A 18 -12.96 -1.57 -10.30
CA TYR A 18 -12.85 -2.49 -9.19
C TYR A 18 -12.36 -1.76 -7.92
N GLN A 19 -11.24 -1.03 -8.01
CA GLN A 19 -10.63 -0.35 -6.86
C GLN A 19 -11.53 0.75 -6.26
N GLN A 20 -12.24 1.49 -7.11
CA GLN A 20 -13.03 2.65 -6.70
C GLN A 20 -14.48 2.31 -6.37
N ARG A 21 -15.09 1.33 -7.05
CA ARG A 21 -16.56 1.12 -7.03
C ARG A 21 -17.00 -0.24 -6.54
N SER A 22 -16.15 -1.27 -6.54
CA SER A 22 -16.57 -2.59 -6.08
C SER A 22 -16.82 -2.58 -4.57
N ALA A 23 -17.85 -3.29 -4.12
CA ALA A 23 -18.07 -3.48 -2.69
C ALA A 23 -17.03 -4.47 -2.12
N GLU A 24 -16.55 -5.36 -2.99
CA GLU A 24 -15.57 -6.41 -2.72
C GLU A 24 -14.24 -5.82 -2.26
N VAL A 25 -13.67 -4.84 -2.98
CA VAL A 25 -12.41 -4.22 -2.54
C VAL A 25 -12.58 -3.47 -1.22
N LYS A 26 -13.73 -2.82 -0.99
CA LYS A 26 -14.01 -2.13 0.28
C LYS A 26 -14.17 -3.14 1.43
N ALA A 27 -14.75 -4.31 1.16
CA ALA A 27 -14.84 -5.40 2.13
C ALA A 27 -13.46 -6.01 2.43
N LEU A 28 -12.62 -6.24 1.40
CA LEU A 28 -11.25 -6.72 1.55
C LEU A 28 -10.39 -5.74 2.36
N GLN A 29 -10.46 -4.44 2.06
CA GLN A 29 -9.77 -3.39 2.82
C GLN A 29 -10.17 -3.41 4.31
N ARG A 30 -11.47 -3.55 4.61
CA ARG A 30 -11.95 -3.72 5.99
C ARG A 30 -11.44 -5.00 6.63
N GLN A 31 -11.39 -6.10 5.87
CA GLN A 31 -10.87 -7.38 6.35
C GLN A 31 -9.38 -7.27 6.69
N CYS A 32 -8.58 -6.57 5.87
CA CYS A 32 -7.17 -6.30 6.15
C CYS A 32 -7.01 -5.54 7.46
N TYR A 33 -7.77 -4.45 7.69
CA TYR A 33 -7.71 -3.72 8.95
C TYR A 33 -8.28 -4.47 10.15
N ALA A 34 -9.27 -5.33 9.96
CA ALA A 34 -9.77 -6.21 11.02
C ALA A 34 -8.70 -7.22 11.44
N LEU A 35 -7.99 -7.82 10.47
CA LEU A 35 -6.88 -8.73 10.72
C LEU A 35 -5.68 -8.00 11.37
N ALA A 36 -5.32 -6.83 10.84
CA ALA A 36 -4.27 -5.99 11.43
C ALA A 36 -4.60 -5.63 12.88
N THR A 37 -5.86 -5.30 13.18
CA THR A 37 -6.33 -5.00 14.54
C THR A 37 -6.19 -6.21 15.47
N LEU A 38 -6.52 -7.41 14.98
CA LEU A 38 -6.34 -8.66 15.74
C LEU A 38 -4.85 -8.88 16.06
N ARG A 39 -3.98 -8.78 15.05
CA ARG A 39 -2.54 -9.01 15.19
C ARG A 39 -1.85 -7.97 16.06
N LEU A 40 -2.26 -6.70 15.94
CA LEU A 40 -1.82 -5.61 16.81
C LEU A 40 -2.09 -5.93 18.28
N ARG A 41 -3.32 -6.34 18.61
CA ARG A 41 -3.69 -6.69 19.99
C ARG A 41 -2.88 -7.86 20.50
N MET A 42 -2.77 -8.93 19.71
CA MET A 42 -1.97 -10.10 20.07
C MET A 42 -0.50 -9.73 20.35
N ALA A 43 0.12 -8.90 19.50
CA ALA A 43 1.50 -8.47 19.66
C ALA A 43 1.71 -7.57 20.90
N VAL A 44 0.75 -6.68 21.18
CA VAL A 44 0.78 -5.82 22.38
C VAL A 44 0.56 -6.65 23.65
N ASP A 45 -0.39 -7.57 23.66
CA ASP A 45 -0.65 -8.46 24.80
C ASP A 45 0.58 -9.34 25.10
N ALA A 46 1.21 -9.90 24.06
CA ALA A 46 2.45 -10.65 24.19
C ALA A 46 3.64 -9.81 24.69
N ALA A 47 3.58 -8.48 24.56
CA ALA A 47 4.56 -7.54 25.08
C ALA A 47 4.25 -7.04 26.51
N GLY A 48 3.27 -7.64 27.20
CA GLY A 48 2.86 -7.23 28.54
C GLY A 48 1.73 -6.21 28.59
N GLY A 49 0.98 -6.05 27.48
CA GLY A 49 -0.22 -5.21 27.40
C GLY A 49 0.06 -3.72 27.15
N GLN A 50 1.31 -3.34 26.87
CA GLN A 50 1.69 -1.98 26.52
C GLN A 50 2.53 -1.96 25.25
N GLY A 51 2.28 -0.99 24.38
CA GLY A 51 2.95 -0.84 23.08
C GLY A 51 4.30 -0.13 23.12
N ALA A 52 4.82 0.23 24.30
CA ALA A 52 6.05 0.98 24.43
C ALA A 52 7.23 0.24 23.76
N GLY A 53 7.95 0.92 22.86
CA GLY A 53 9.04 0.34 22.07
C GLY A 53 8.58 -0.54 20.90
N LEU A 54 7.28 -0.71 20.69
CA LEU A 54 6.72 -1.36 19.50
C LEU A 54 6.41 -0.33 18.43
N ALA A 55 6.47 -0.74 17.17
CA ALA A 55 6.10 0.09 16.04
C ALA A 55 5.21 -0.63 15.03
N VAL A 56 4.33 0.14 14.40
CA VAL A 56 3.66 -0.23 13.15
C VAL A 56 4.25 0.62 12.04
N VAL A 57 4.60 -0.02 10.92
CA VAL A 57 4.99 0.65 9.69
C VAL A 57 3.88 0.46 8.67
N SER A 58 3.42 1.54 8.07
CA SER A 58 2.43 1.51 7.00
C SER A 58 2.91 2.30 5.79
N ASP A 59 2.68 1.76 4.59
CA ASP A 59 2.58 2.58 3.41
C ASP A 59 1.39 3.56 3.51
N ILE A 60 1.39 4.60 2.66
CA ILE A 60 0.33 5.62 2.60
C ILE A 60 -0.65 5.33 1.46
N ASP A 61 -0.17 5.16 0.23
CA ASP A 61 -1.02 5.18 -0.97
C ASP A 61 -1.61 3.80 -1.22
N GLU A 62 -2.91 3.71 -1.50
CA GLU A 62 -3.66 2.44 -1.65
C GLU A 62 -3.64 1.51 -0.40
N THR A 63 -3.01 1.95 0.69
CA THR A 63 -3.01 1.32 2.02
C THR A 63 -3.80 2.13 3.04
N ILE A 64 -3.49 3.43 3.18
CA ILE A 64 -4.19 4.38 4.06
C ILE A 64 -5.11 5.29 3.24
N LEU A 65 -4.59 5.82 2.14
CA LEU A 65 -5.24 6.79 1.28
C LEU A 65 -5.73 6.11 0.00
N ASP A 66 -6.97 6.38 -0.38
CA ASP A 66 -7.52 6.04 -1.68
C ASP A 66 -7.21 7.17 -2.67
N ASN A 67 -6.32 6.92 -3.62
CA ASN A 67 -5.91 7.85 -4.67
C ASN A 67 -6.56 7.52 -6.03
N THR A 68 -7.58 6.67 -6.07
CA THR A 68 -8.19 6.26 -7.36
C THR A 68 -8.76 7.42 -8.16
N ALA A 69 -9.05 8.56 -7.53
CA ALA A 69 -9.50 9.78 -8.19
C ALA A 69 -8.46 10.34 -9.18
N ILE A 70 -7.17 10.37 -8.83
CA ILE A 70 -6.13 10.87 -9.74
C ILE A 70 -5.87 9.88 -10.88
N MET A 71 -5.97 8.58 -10.62
CA MET A 71 -5.87 7.54 -11.64
C MET A 71 -7.03 7.65 -12.65
N ALA A 72 -8.25 7.88 -12.16
CA ALA A 72 -9.41 8.16 -13.02
C ALA A 72 -9.26 9.47 -13.82
N HIS A 73 -8.62 10.49 -13.24
CA HIS A 73 -8.30 11.73 -13.95
C HIS A 73 -7.33 11.47 -15.12
N ALA A 74 -6.25 10.74 -14.88
CA ALA A 74 -5.23 10.42 -15.88
C ALA A 74 -5.78 9.64 -17.08
N MET A 75 -6.78 8.79 -16.85
CA MET A 75 -7.51 8.09 -17.92
C MET A 75 -8.22 9.02 -18.91
N THR A 76 -8.74 10.14 -18.41
CA THR A 76 -9.57 11.06 -19.20
C THR A 76 -8.75 12.14 -19.91
N HIS A 77 -7.54 12.42 -19.44
CA HIS A 77 -6.68 13.51 -19.93
C HIS A 77 -5.40 13.03 -20.67
N GLN A 78 -5.37 11.77 -21.10
CA GLN A 78 -4.27 11.15 -21.88
C GLN A 78 -2.89 11.21 -21.19
N GLY A 79 -2.83 10.79 -19.93
CA GLY A 79 -1.56 10.38 -19.33
C GLY A 79 -1.49 10.59 -17.83
N ASP A 80 -1.07 9.54 -17.13
CA ASP A 80 -0.38 9.71 -15.86
C ASP A 80 0.98 10.33 -16.18
N ASN A 81 1.26 11.48 -15.58
CA ASN A 81 2.63 11.97 -15.54
C ASN A 81 2.96 12.37 -14.10
N VAL A 82 4.26 12.38 -13.82
CA VAL A 82 4.82 12.68 -12.50
C VAL A 82 4.33 14.03 -11.98
N GLU A 83 4.17 15.04 -12.85
CA GLU A 83 3.73 16.37 -12.43
C GLU A 83 2.26 16.40 -11.99
N THR A 84 1.39 15.64 -12.64
CA THR A 84 -0.01 15.46 -12.24
C THR A 84 -0.11 14.73 -10.90
N TRP A 85 0.74 13.73 -10.65
CA TRP A 85 0.77 13.05 -9.35
C TRP A 85 1.33 13.96 -8.24
N LYS A 86 2.40 14.70 -8.50
CA LYS A 86 2.94 15.70 -7.56
C LYS A 86 1.90 16.78 -7.21
N LEU A 87 1.14 17.22 -8.21
CA LEU A 87 0.03 18.15 -8.00
C LEU A 87 -1.05 17.51 -7.11
N TRP A 88 -1.41 16.25 -7.33
CA TRP A 88 -2.36 15.51 -6.49
C TRP A 88 -1.87 15.35 -5.05
N GLU A 89 -0.59 15.04 -4.82
CA GLU A 89 -0.05 14.98 -3.46
C GLU A 89 -0.16 16.33 -2.72
N ARG A 90 -0.08 17.44 -3.45
CA ARG A 90 -0.14 18.79 -2.88
C ARG A 90 -1.57 19.31 -2.69
N GLU A 91 -2.44 19.10 -3.67
CA GLU A 91 -3.74 19.77 -3.79
C GLU A 91 -4.92 18.78 -3.89
N GLY A 92 -4.65 17.49 -3.95
CA GLY A 92 -5.65 16.45 -3.99
C GLY A 92 -6.41 16.29 -2.68
N ASP A 93 -7.54 15.61 -2.77
CA ASP A 93 -8.44 15.32 -1.65
C ASP A 93 -8.66 13.80 -1.56
N PRO A 94 -7.61 13.03 -1.18
CA PRO A 94 -7.74 11.59 -1.00
C PRO A 94 -8.60 11.29 0.23
N HIS A 95 -9.24 10.13 0.22
CA HIS A 95 -10.08 9.68 1.33
C HIS A 95 -9.41 8.51 2.05
N LEU A 96 -9.73 8.32 3.33
CA LEU A 96 -9.21 7.16 4.06
C LEU A 96 -9.80 5.86 3.53
N ILE A 97 -8.95 4.86 3.40
CA ILE A 97 -9.35 3.48 3.18
C ILE A 97 -10.18 3.00 4.38
N PRO A 98 -11.31 2.28 4.16
CA PRO A 98 -12.20 1.91 5.24
C PRO A 98 -11.52 1.05 6.32
N GLY A 99 -11.53 1.54 7.57
CA GLY A 99 -10.91 0.88 8.72
C GLY A 99 -9.57 1.48 9.16
N ALA A 100 -8.93 2.30 8.32
CA ALA A 100 -7.63 2.89 8.62
C ALA A 100 -7.64 3.72 9.91
N ALA A 101 -8.54 4.72 10.00
CA ALA A 101 -8.63 5.60 11.17
C ALA A 101 -8.77 4.82 12.49
N ASP A 102 -9.68 3.85 12.53
CA ASP A 102 -9.94 3.05 13.73
C ASP A 102 -8.71 2.25 14.17
N PHE A 103 -8.01 1.63 13.21
CA PHE A 103 -6.78 0.88 13.45
C PHE A 103 -5.66 1.77 14.00
N PHE A 104 -5.34 2.89 13.33
CA PHE A 104 -4.25 3.77 13.77
C PHE A 104 -4.56 4.44 15.11
N HIS A 105 -5.81 4.86 15.35
CA HIS A 105 -6.19 5.37 16.66
C HIS A 105 -6.09 4.31 17.76
N LEU A 106 -6.40 3.04 17.47
CA LEU A 106 -6.17 1.96 18.42
C LEU A 106 -4.69 1.76 18.71
N ALA A 107 -3.84 1.66 17.68
CA ALA A 107 -2.39 1.54 17.85
C ALA A 107 -1.83 2.68 18.72
N ASN A 108 -2.26 3.92 18.45
CA ASN A 108 -1.88 5.08 19.24
C ASN A 108 -2.34 4.96 20.71
N ARG A 109 -3.59 4.54 20.97
CA ARG A 109 -4.09 4.36 22.35
C ARG A 109 -3.36 3.25 23.10
N LEU A 110 -2.89 2.22 22.40
CA LEU A 110 -2.09 1.14 22.98
C LEU A 110 -0.63 1.55 23.22
N GLY A 111 -0.22 2.75 22.83
CA GLY A 111 1.13 3.27 22.99
C GLY A 111 2.13 2.72 21.96
N VAL A 112 1.64 2.18 20.84
CA VAL A 112 2.47 1.71 19.73
C VAL A 112 2.85 2.92 18.85
N THR A 113 4.13 3.04 18.50
CA THR A 113 4.63 4.09 17.60
C THR A 113 4.18 3.82 16.17
N ILE A 114 3.74 4.84 15.45
CA ILE A 114 3.23 4.72 14.08
C ILE A 114 4.17 5.45 13.13
N PHE A 115 4.69 4.73 12.14
CA PHE A 115 5.48 5.28 11.04
C PHE A 115 4.74 5.15 9.72
N TYR A 116 4.65 6.25 8.99
CA TYR A 116 4.08 6.35 7.64
C TYR A 116 5.25 6.40 6.65
N VAL A 117 5.53 5.29 5.96
CA VAL A 117 6.69 5.13 5.08
C VAL A 117 6.22 4.98 3.64
N SER A 118 6.39 6.03 2.84
CA SER A 118 5.78 6.13 1.51
C SER A 118 6.78 6.63 0.47
N ASP A 119 6.52 6.33 -0.80
CA ASP A 119 7.29 6.86 -1.93
C ASP A 119 6.64 8.10 -2.58
N ARG A 120 5.72 8.77 -1.88
CA ARG A 120 5.37 10.17 -2.17
C ARG A 120 6.61 11.05 -2.19
N PHE A 121 6.58 12.12 -2.98
CA PHE A 121 7.76 12.97 -3.17
C PHE A 121 8.10 13.75 -1.90
N ASP A 122 9.37 13.78 -1.51
CA ASP A 122 9.82 14.50 -0.30
C ASP A 122 9.55 16.02 -0.37
N GLU A 123 9.57 16.60 -1.58
CA GLU A 123 9.16 18.01 -1.79
C GLU A 123 7.71 18.28 -1.39
N ASN A 124 6.86 17.25 -1.36
CA ASN A 124 5.47 17.31 -0.92
C ASN A 124 5.27 16.85 0.53
N LYS A 125 6.33 16.74 1.34
CA LYS A 125 6.25 16.25 2.73
C LYS A 125 5.31 17.06 3.60
N LEU A 126 5.36 18.39 3.52
CA LEU A 126 4.45 19.25 4.29
C LEU A 126 2.98 19.07 3.87
N ALA A 127 2.72 18.92 2.57
CA ALA A 127 1.36 18.66 2.09
C ALA A 127 0.85 17.29 2.54
N THR A 128 1.69 16.25 2.46
CA THR A 128 1.34 14.90 2.92
C THR A 128 1.04 14.88 4.43
N ILE A 129 1.87 15.54 5.25
CA ILE A 129 1.62 15.71 6.69
C ILE A 129 0.29 16.43 6.93
N ALA A 130 0.01 17.51 6.18
CA ALA A 130 -1.23 18.26 6.31
C ALA A 130 -2.46 17.39 5.97
N THR A 131 -2.39 16.60 4.89
CA THR A 131 -3.46 15.69 4.46
C THR A 131 -3.71 14.58 5.47
N LEU A 132 -2.67 13.90 5.96
CA LEU A 132 -2.85 12.86 6.99
C LEU A 132 -3.42 13.45 8.29
N SER A 133 -2.99 14.65 8.66
CA SER A 133 -3.48 15.35 9.86
C SER A 133 -4.94 15.80 9.71
N SER A 134 -5.34 16.32 8.54
CA SER A 134 -6.72 16.76 8.29
C SER A 134 -7.69 15.58 8.28
N LEU A 135 -7.22 14.40 7.87
CA LEU A 135 -7.95 13.13 7.95
C LEU A 135 -7.94 12.51 9.36
N GLY A 136 -7.32 13.18 10.34
CA GLY A 136 -7.38 12.82 11.75
C GLY A 136 -6.43 11.69 12.18
N LEU A 137 -5.46 11.31 11.35
CA LEU A 137 -4.52 10.25 11.71
C LEU A 137 -3.59 10.68 12.87
N PRO A 138 -3.28 9.77 13.81
CA PRO A 138 -2.46 10.10 14.97
C PRO A 138 -0.95 10.10 14.64
N GLN A 139 -0.15 10.74 15.50
CA GLN A 139 1.32 10.75 15.42
C GLN A 139 1.88 11.25 14.07
N VAL A 140 1.11 12.06 13.34
CA VAL A 140 1.56 12.63 12.06
C VAL A 140 2.55 13.77 12.34
N SER A 141 3.82 13.52 12.07
CA SER A 141 4.92 14.47 12.27
C SER A 141 6.04 14.24 11.25
N ALA A 142 7.00 15.16 11.17
CA ALA A 142 8.15 15.02 10.27
C ALA A 142 9.02 13.78 10.56
N ASP A 143 9.07 13.35 11.81
CA ASP A 143 9.86 12.19 12.26
C ASP A 143 9.15 10.85 11.96
N HIS A 144 7.82 10.87 11.96
CA HIS A 144 6.98 9.69 11.76
C HIS A 144 6.57 9.50 10.29
N VAL A 145 6.64 10.56 9.47
CA VAL A 145 6.34 10.51 8.03
C VAL A 145 7.64 10.49 7.23
N GLN A 146 8.01 9.33 6.69
CA GLN A 146 9.24 9.12 5.91
C GLN A 146 8.91 8.92 4.43
N LEU A 147 9.11 9.98 3.64
CA LEU A 147 8.81 10.01 2.21
C LEU A 147 9.96 9.49 1.35
N PHE A 148 9.81 9.60 0.02
CA PHE A 148 10.77 9.13 -0.96
C PHE A 148 12.18 9.67 -0.72
N GLY A 149 13.18 8.79 -0.87
CA GLY A 149 14.58 9.05 -0.55
C GLY A 149 15.36 7.74 -0.60
N PRO A 150 15.99 7.29 0.51
CA PRO A 150 16.53 5.94 0.59
C PRO A 150 15.45 4.87 0.34
N PRO A 151 15.82 3.65 -0.10
CA PRO A 151 14.89 2.53 -0.22
C PRO A 151 14.06 2.31 1.05
N LYS A 152 12.79 1.88 0.93
CA LYS A 152 11.93 1.62 2.10
C LYS A 152 12.57 0.63 3.09
N ALA A 153 13.37 -0.32 2.60
CA ALA A 153 14.12 -1.24 3.45
C ALA A 153 15.10 -0.53 4.40
N GLU A 154 15.80 0.51 3.94
CA GLU A 154 16.72 1.29 4.78
C GLU A 154 15.96 2.16 5.79
N ARG A 155 14.83 2.73 5.38
CA ARG A 155 13.91 3.47 6.26
C ARG A 155 13.35 2.58 7.37
N ARG A 156 12.91 1.35 7.05
CA ARG A 156 12.49 0.34 8.03
C ARG A 156 13.64 -0.07 8.96
N ALA A 157 14.82 -0.37 8.41
CA ALA A 157 15.99 -0.72 9.21
C ALA A 157 16.41 0.41 10.17
N ALA A 158 16.16 1.67 9.83
CA ALA A 158 16.38 2.80 10.73
C ALA A 158 15.40 2.82 11.90
N ILE A 159 14.12 2.52 11.65
CA ILE A 159 13.09 2.39 12.69
C ILE A 159 13.42 1.22 13.64
N GLU A 160 13.89 0.10 13.09
CA GLU A 160 14.25 -1.11 13.84
C GLU A 160 15.42 -0.93 14.83
N ARG A 161 16.17 0.17 14.73
CA ARG A 161 17.24 0.48 15.70
C ARG A 161 16.69 0.80 17.09
N ASP A 162 15.53 1.47 17.13
CA ASP A 162 14.94 1.97 18.38
C ASP A 162 13.57 1.35 18.69
N HIS A 163 12.97 0.64 17.72
CA HIS A 163 11.64 0.04 17.87
C HIS A 163 11.62 -1.40 17.36
N ARG A 164 10.80 -2.24 17.98
CA ARG A 164 10.40 -3.54 17.40
C ARG A 164 9.20 -3.32 16.49
N ILE A 165 9.38 -3.42 15.18
CA ILE A 165 8.24 -3.38 14.25
C ILE A 165 7.43 -4.67 14.44
N ILE A 166 6.14 -4.53 14.72
CA ILE A 166 5.22 -5.64 14.96
C ILE A 166 4.23 -5.87 13.81
N LEU A 167 4.02 -4.86 12.96
CA LEU A 167 3.21 -4.96 11.76
C LEU A 167 3.77 -4.08 10.63
N HIS A 168 3.69 -4.63 9.42
CA HIS A 168 3.86 -3.93 8.17
C HIS A 168 2.53 -3.93 7.42
N LEU A 169 2.09 -2.76 6.96
CA LEU A 169 0.87 -2.59 6.17
C LEU A 169 1.27 -1.99 4.82
N GLY A 170 0.80 -2.58 3.73
CA GLY A 170 1.17 -2.14 2.38
C GLY A 170 0.32 -2.83 1.32
N ASP A 171 0.32 -2.28 0.11
CA ASP A 171 -0.33 -2.87 -1.06
C ASP A 171 0.68 -3.46 -2.06
N THR A 172 1.96 -3.14 -1.89
CA THR A 172 3.06 -3.62 -2.74
C THR A 172 4.14 -4.35 -1.95
N LEU A 173 4.72 -5.40 -2.53
CA LEU A 173 5.52 -6.35 -1.74
C LEU A 173 6.80 -5.75 -1.14
N HIS A 174 7.32 -4.66 -1.71
CA HIS A 174 8.49 -3.98 -1.18
C HIS A 174 8.23 -3.12 0.06
N ASP A 175 6.95 -2.93 0.44
CA ASP A 175 6.53 -2.37 1.73
C ASP A 175 6.91 -3.27 2.89
N PHE A 176 7.00 -4.57 2.62
CA PHE A 176 7.29 -5.59 3.61
C PHE A 176 8.78 -5.95 3.66
N HIS A 177 9.40 -6.18 2.51
CA HIS A 177 10.79 -6.67 2.46
C HIS A 177 11.59 -6.12 1.28
N GLY A 178 12.86 -5.81 1.51
CA GLY A 178 13.74 -5.18 0.51
C GLY A 178 14.01 -6.05 -0.72
N ALA A 179 13.95 -7.38 -0.58
CA ALA A 179 14.17 -8.31 -1.68
C ALA A 179 13.11 -8.22 -2.80
N PHE A 180 11.94 -7.62 -2.52
CA PHE A 180 10.92 -7.37 -3.54
C PHE A 180 11.17 -6.11 -4.38
N ALA A 181 12.13 -5.26 -3.99
CA ALA A 181 12.41 -4.02 -4.69
C ALA A 181 13.14 -4.28 -6.02
N GLY A 182 12.56 -3.83 -7.14
CA GLY A 182 13.22 -3.84 -8.45
C GLY A 182 13.38 -5.21 -9.11
N ILE A 183 12.73 -6.25 -8.58
CA ILE A 183 12.77 -7.61 -9.13
C ILE A 183 11.58 -7.89 -10.07
N GLY A 184 11.73 -8.90 -10.94
CA GLY A 184 10.70 -9.34 -11.89
C GLY A 184 9.57 -10.16 -11.25
N LEU A 185 8.47 -10.34 -11.97
CA LEU A 185 7.24 -10.99 -11.47
C LEU A 185 7.46 -12.44 -11.01
N ASP A 186 8.28 -13.22 -11.72
CA ASP A 186 8.56 -14.61 -11.33
C ASP A 186 9.33 -14.69 -9.99
N ASP A 187 10.28 -13.78 -9.77
CA ASP A 187 10.99 -13.68 -8.49
C ASP A 187 10.07 -13.16 -7.38
N GLN A 188 9.15 -12.25 -7.69
CA GLN A 188 8.14 -11.80 -6.73
C GLN A 188 7.25 -12.96 -6.28
N HIS A 189 6.78 -13.81 -7.21
CA HIS A 189 6.00 -15.00 -6.86
C HIS A 189 6.81 -15.99 -6.01
N ARG A 190 8.06 -16.26 -6.38
CA ARG A 190 8.93 -17.16 -5.61
C ARG A 190 9.16 -16.64 -4.19
N LEU A 191 9.52 -15.37 -4.03
CA LEU A 191 9.74 -14.76 -2.71
C LEU A 191 8.45 -14.68 -1.89
N ALA A 192 7.29 -14.48 -2.53
CA ALA A 192 6.01 -14.52 -1.84
C ALA A 192 5.73 -15.92 -1.26
N GLU A 193 6.04 -16.99 -2.01
CA GLU A 193 5.93 -18.35 -1.48
C GLU A 193 6.91 -18.60 -0.33
N GLU A 194 8.17 -18.14 -0.47
CA GLU A 194 9.21 -18.25 0.56
C GLU A 194 8.86 -17.53 1.87
N HIS A 195 8.04 -16.47 1.80
CA HIS A 195 7.57 -15.68 2.94
C HIS A 195 6.07 -15.88 3.25
N SER A 196 5.48 -16.98 2.78
CA SER A 196 4.04 -17.23 2.88
C SER A 196 3.51 -17.24 4.32
N ASP A 197 4.36 -17.57 5.29
CA ASP A 197 4.07 -17.59 6.73
C ASP A 197 3.88 -16.19 7.34
N ARG A 198 4.38 -15.14 6.67
CA ARG A 198 4.30 -13.74 7.14
C ARG A 198 2.99 -13.06 6.77
N PHE A 199 2.40 -13.44 5.62
CA PHE A 199 1.20 -12.80 5.12
C PHE A 199 -0.01 -13.08 6.01
N GLY A 200 -0.65 -12.02 6.50
CA GLY A 200 -1.74 -12.08 7.47
C GLY A 200 -1.29 -12.38 8.91
N ASP A 201 0.01 -12.53 9.16
CA ASP A 201 0.59 -12.54 10.50
C ASP A 201 1.12 -11.16 10.88
N ASP A 202 2.27 -10.77 10.36
CA ASP A 202 2.85 -9.45 10.57
C ASP A 202 2.95 -8.62 9.28
N TRP A 203 2.68 -9.21 8.12
CA TRP A 203 2.54 -8.51 6.83
C TRP A 203 1.08 -8.49 6.41
N ILE A 204 0.45 -7.31 6.46
CA ILE A 204 -0.95 -7.13 6.06
C ILE A 204 -1.00 -6.50 4.68
N VAL A 205 -1.37 -7.31 3.69
CA VAL A 205 -1.42 -6.93 2.27
C VAL A 205 -2.77 -6.34 1.92
N PHE A 206 -2.77 -5.13 1.35
CA PHE A 206 -3.96 -4.46 0.84
C PHE A 206 -4.16 -4.72 -0.65
N PRO A 207 -5.42 -4.85 -1.12
CA PRO A 207 -5.68 -5.04 -2.53
C PRO A 207 -5.46 -3.73 -3.29
N ASN A 208 -4.58 -3.77 -4.29
CA ASN A 208 -4.42 -2.70 -5.27
C ASN A 208 -4.46 -3.28 -6.68
N ALA A 209 -5.59 -3.08 -7.36
CA ALA A 209 -5.75 -3.46 -8.76
C ALA A 209 -5.40 -2.32 -9.72
N ALA A 210 -4.98 -1.15 -9.24
CA ALA A 210 -4.77 0.02 -10.08
C ALA A 210 -3.33 0.14 -10.60
N HIS A 211 -2.34 -0.33 -9.83
CA HIS A 211 -0.95 -0.32 -10.28
C HIS A 211 -0.08 -1.40 -9.60
N GLY A 212 1.09 -1.67 -10.20
CA GLY A 212 2.09 -2.62 -9.69
C GLY A 212 2.94 -3.23 -10.79
N THR A 213 3.94 -4.05 -10.42
CA THR A 213 4.82 -4.75 -11.38
C THR A 213 4.05 -5.67 -12.34
N TRP A 214 2.87 -6.12 -11.94
CA TRP A 214 2.02 -7.04 -12.69
C TRP A 214 1.23 -6.36 -13.84
N MET A 215 1.19 -5.03 -13.94
CA MET A 215 0.32 -4.31 -14.89
C MET A 215 0.55 -4.68 -16.37
N GLU A 216 1.79 -4.97 -16.75
CA GLU A 216 2.19 -5.30 -18.13
C GLU A 216 2.39 -6.82 -18.32
N ALA A 217 1.97 -7.63 -17.34
CA ALA A 217 2.12 -9.07 -17.42
C ALA A 217 1.17 -9.68 -18.46
N GLU A 218 1.66 -10.68 -19.19
CA GLU A 218 0.86 -11.39 -20.19
C GLU A 218 -0.28 -12.19 -19.53
N ILE A 219 -1.52 -11.93 -19.95
CA ILE A 219 -2.69 -12.72 -19.55
C ILE A 219 -2.67 -14.06 -20.28
N ARG A 220 -2.66 -15.16 -19.51
CA ARG A 220 -2.62 -16.53 -20.06
C ARG A 220 -4.04 -17.09 -20.24
N PRO A 221 -4.57 -17.22 -21.47
CA PRO A 221 -5.91 -17.75 -21.69
C PRO A 221 -5.95 -19.27 -21.51
N TRP A 222 -7.10 -19.79 -21.08
CA TRP A 222 -7.35 -21.23 -21.17
C TRP A 222 -7.43 -21.65 -22.65
N THR A 223 -6.70 -22.69 -23.03
CA THR A 223 -6.79 -23.30 -24.36
C THR A 223 -7.76 -24.48 -24.32
N ALA A 224 -8.92 -24.33 -24.94
CA ALA A 224 -9.89 -25.41 -25.07
C ALA A 224 -9.30 -26.59 -25.89
N PRO A 225 -9.50 -27.85 -25.48
CA PRO A 225 -9.14 -29.00 -26.31
C PRO A 225 -9.93 -28.94 -27.63
N VAL A 226 -9.22 -28.95 -28.77
CA VAL A 226 -9.87 -29.07 -30.08
C VAL A 226 -10.32 -30.51 -30.24
N SER A 227 -11.62 -30.74 -30.41
CA SER A 227 -12.14 -32.05 -30.81
C SER A 227 -11.83 -32.23 -32.30
N ASP A 228 -11.10 -33.29 -32.69
CA ASP A 228 -10.96 -33.61 -34.11
C ASP A 228 -12.36 -33.86 -34.70
N PRO A 229 -12.69 -33.24 -35.85
CA PRO A 229 -13.93 -33.58 -36.55
C PRO A 229 -13.84 -35.05 -37.01
N ALA A 230 -14.79 -35.86 -36.54
CA ALA A 230 -14.99 -37.24 -36.94
C ALA A 230 -15.36 -37.38 -38.42
#